data_AF-A0A7J3MUL5-F1
#
_entry.id   AF-A0A7J3MUL5-F1
#
_cell.length_a   1.000
_cell.length_b   1.000
_cell.length_c   1.000
_cell.angle_alpha   90.00
_cell.angle_beta   90.00
_cell.angle_gamma   90.00
#
_symmetry.space_group_name_H-M   'P 1'
#
loop_
_entity.id
_entity.type
_entity.pdbx_description
1 polymer ?
#
loop_
_entity_poly.entity_id
_entity_poly.type
_entity_poly.pdbx_seq_one_letter_code
_entity_poly.pdbx_strand_id
1 'polypeptide(L)'
;MKRSIIILLIISLLVIGLVASSYWITSIPTSYESTTVTSFNLSSKEFSDGQVIPTKYTCDGLDVSPPLQWDGYPPDTKSFVLIMEDLDAPAGIFTHWLIYNIPGNIDRLEEGVVKIEKLPNGIMQGINDFKEVGYGGPCPPP
;
A
#
# COMPACT_ATOMS: atom_id res chain seq x y z
N MET A 1 -57.96 45.79 29.42
CA MET A 1 -56.82 45.65 30.36
C MET A 1 -56.77 44.19 30.81
N LYS A 2 -55.63 43.52 30.61
CA LYS A 2 -55.26 42.16 31.07
C LYS A 2 -55.95 40.95 30.40
N ARG A 3 -55.08 40.17 29.74
CA ARG A 3 -55.25 38.82 29.18
C ARG A 3 -55.17 37.78 30.31
N SER A 4 -55.86 36.65 30.16
CA SER A 4 -55.43 35.29 30.55
C SER A 4 -56.60 34.32 30.37
N ILE A 5 -56.68 33.58 29.26
CA ILE A 5 -56.20 32.20 29.10
C ILE A 5 -57.10 31.19 29.85
N ILE A 6 -58.09 30.64 29.13
CA ILE A 6 -58.87 29.43 29.44
C ILE A 6 -58.64 28.53 28.21
N ILE A 7 -57.72 27.58 28.32
CA ILE A 7 -57.98 26.13 28.50
C ILE A 7 -58.83 25.55 27.37
N LEU A 8 -58.12 24.92 26.43
CA LEU A 8 -58.40 23.60 25.83
C LEU A 8 -59.84 23.08 25.90
N LEU A 9 -60.50 22.96 24.75
CA LEU A 9 -61.36 21.83 24.32
C LEU A 9 -62.20 22.26 23.10
N ILE A 10 -61.75 22.00 21.86
CA ILE A 10 -62.69 21.64 20.77
C ILE A 10 -62.00 20.61 19.86
N ILE A 11 -62.73 19.52 19.69
CA ILE A 11 -62.48 18.32 18.89
C ILE A 11 -62.97 18.57 17.45
N SER A 12 -62.17 18.13 16.48
CA SER A 12 -62.50 17.58 15.13
C SER A 12 -63.49 18.30 14.20
N LEU A 13 -63.04 18.68 12.98
CA LEU A 13 -63.57 18.08 11.74
C LEU A 13 -62.64 18.29 10.52
N LEU A 14 -62.23 17.15 9.95
CA LEU A 14 -61.83 16.81 8.57
C LEU A 14 -61.73 17.93 7.50
N VAL A 15 -60.56 18.03 6.85
CA VAL A 15 -60.46 18.01 5.37
C VAL A 15 -59.33 17.06 4.96
N ILE A 16 -59.68 16.12 4.09
CA ILE A 16 -58.87 15.05 3.52
C ILE A 16 -57.89 15.64 2.49
N GLY A 17 -56.63 15.20 2.54
CA GLY A 17 -55.63 15.44 1.50
C GLY A 17 -54.56 14.35 1.51
N LEU A 18 -54.74 13.33 0.67
CA LEU A 18 -53.75 12.29 0.37
C LEU A 18 -52.44 12.92 -0.15
N VAL A 19 -51.29 12.48 0.37
CA VAL A 19 -50.29 11.77 -0.43
C VAL A 19 -49.32 11.03 0.49
N ALA A 20 -49.04 9.78 0.13
CA ALA A 20 -48.14 8.86 0.82
C ALA A 20 -46.82 9.54 1.21
N SER A 21 -46.43 9.43 2.47
CA SER A 21 -45.08 9.77 2.94
C SER A 21 -44.10 8.86 2.20
N SER A 22 -43.62 9.38 1.08
CA SER A 22 -42.75 8.71 0.14
C SER A 22 -41.39 8.63 0.81
N TYR A 23 -40.92 7.40 0.90
CA TYR A 23 -39.54 7.02 1.17
C TYR A 23 -38.57 8.00 0.51
N TRP A 24 -37.92 8.85 1.31
CA TRP A 24 -36.67 9.50 0.93
C TRP A 24 -35.58 8.96 1.86
N ILE A 25 -35.36 7.64 1.80
CA ILE A 25 -34.04 7.11 2.11
C ILE A 25 -33.19 7.59 0.94
N THR A 26 -32.38 8.62 1.17
CA THR A 26 -31.35 9.03 0.22
C THR A 26 -30.52 7.80 -0.09
N SER A 27 -30.59 7.33 -1.33
CA SER A 27 -29.69 6.34 -1.87
C SER A 27 -28.27 6.87 -1.68
N ILE A 28 -27.58 6.41 -0.65
CA ILE A 28 -26.13 6.55 -0.56
C ILE A 28 -25.62 5.91 -1.86
N PRO A 29 -24.91 6.64 -2.73
CA PRO A 29 -24.27 6.00 -3.87
C PRO A 29 -23.23 5.05 -3.31
N THR A 30 -23.58 3.77 -3.21
CA THR A 30 -22.68 2.68 -2.86
C THR A 30 -21.86 2.30 -4.09
N SER A 31 -21.29 3.28 -4.80
CA SER A 31 -20.21 3.01 -5.74
C SER A 31 -18.91 3.21 -4.96
N TYR A 32 -18.53 2.18 -4.19
CA TYR A 32 -17.11 1.98 -3.93
C TYR A 32 -16.52 1.64 -5.30
N GLU A 33 -15.97 2.65 -5.96
CA GLU A 33 -15.16 2.47 -7.16
C GLU A 33 -14.00 1.56 -6.75
N SER A 34 -14.13 0.28 -7.08
CA SER A 34 -13.09 -0.70 -6.86
C SER A 34 -11.91 -0.24 -7.69
N THR A 35 -10.91 0.36 -7.04
CA THR A 35 -9.66 0.73 -7.69
C THR A 35 -9.06 -0.56 -8.22
N THR A 36 -9.14 -0.76 -9.53
CA THR A 36 -8.48 -1.86 -10.21
C THR A 36 -6.99 -1.65 -10.00
N VAL A 37 -6.41 -2.38 -9.04
CA VAL A 37 -4.96 -2.44 -8.89
C VAL A 37 -4.44 -3.15 -10.13
N THR A 38 -3.92 -2.38 -11.06
CA THR A 38 -3.21 -2.95 -12.22
C THR A 38 -1.93 -3.57 -11.69
N SER A 39 -1.89 -4.90 -11.71
CA SER A 39 -0.65 -5.64 -11.46
C SER A 39 0.35 -5.34 -12.57
N PHE A 40 1.63 -5.34 -12.21
CA PHE A 40 2.74 -5.16 -13.12
C PHE A 40 3.81 -6.22 -12.81
N ASN A 41 4.74 -6.44 -13.73
CA ASN A 41 5.72 -7.51 -13.63
C ASN A 41 6.93 -7.07 -12.79
N LEU A 42 7.49 -7.97 -11.99
CA LEU A 42 8.78 -7.82 -11.31
C LEU A 42 9.60 -9.10 -11.54
N SER A 43 10.85 -8.94 -11.95
CA SER A 43 11.74 -10.06 -12.28
C SER A 43 13.19 -9.76 -11.91
N SER A 44 13.99 -10.83 -11.83
CA SER A 44 15.45 -10.77 -11.71
C SER A 44 16.07 -11.61 -12.82
N LYS A 45 17.23 -11.18 -13.33
CA LYS A 45 18.02 -11.97 -14.29
C LYS A 45 18.78 -13.13 -13.62
N GLU A 46 18.85 -13.14 -12.29
CA GLU A 46 19.71 -14.04 -11.51
C GLU A 46 18.94 -15.22 -10.91
N PHE A 47 17.61 -15.08 -10.78
CA PHE A 47 16.72 -16.15 -10.34
C PHE A 47 15.29 -15.87 -10.77
N SER A 48 14.52 -16.95 -10.97
CA SER A 48 13.09 -16.87 -11.26
C SER A 48 12.26 -16.89 -9.97
N ASP A 49 11.02 -16.45 -10.08
CA ASP A 49 10.05 -16.56 -8.99
C ASP A 49 9.93 -18.00 -8.46
N GLY A 50 9.82 -18.13 -7.14
CA GLY A 50 9.77 -19.41 -6.41
C GLY A 50 11.04 -20.26 -6.46
N GLN A 51 12.14 -19.77 -7.06
CA GLN A 51 13.42 -20.48 -7.07
C GLN A 51 14.33 -20.04 -5.92
N VAL A 52 15.36 -20.83 -5.67
CA VAL A 52 16.38 -20.54 -4.64
C VAL A 52 17.11 -19.24 -5.00
N ILE A 53 17.20 -18.33 -4.04
CA ILE A 53 18.04 -17.13 -4.15
C ILE A 53 19.51 -17.57 -4.17
N PRO A 54 20.31 -17.20 -5.19
CA PRO A 54 21.72 -17.57 -5.25
C PRO A 54 22.50 -17.10 -4.02
N THR A 55 23.43 -17.94 -3.53
CA THR A 55 24.27 -17.66 -2.35
C THR A 55 24.95 -16.28 -2.39
N LYS A 56 25.28 -15.78 -3.58
CA LYS A 56 25.83 -14.43 -3.77
C LYS A 56 25.01 -13.34 -3.06
N TYR A 57 23.69 -13.47 -3.03
CA TYR A 57 22.75 -12.51 -2.45
C TYR A 57 22.34 -12.85 -1.02
N THR A 58 22.92 -13.88 -0.39
CA THR A 58 22.61 -14.26 0.99
C THR A 58 23.74 -13.86 1.94
N CYS A 59 23.51 -14.00 3.25
CA CYS A 59 24.53 -13.73 4.27
C CYS A 59 25.75 -14.67 4.18
N ASP A 60 25.61 -15.82 3.52
CA ASP A 60 26.70 -16.78 3.27
C ASP A 60 27.59 -16.38 2.08
N GLY A 61 27.18 -15.38 1.30
CA GLY A 61 27.91 -14.92 0.12
C GLY A 61 28.39 -13.48 0.22
N LEU A 62 28.11 -12.68 -0.81
CA LEU A 62 28.56 -11.29 -0.89
C LEU A 62 27.59 -10.32 -0.23
N ASP A 63 26.39 -10.77 0.13
CA ASP A 63 25.34 -9.95 0.74
C ASP A 63 25.04 -8.65 -0.03
N VAL A 64 25.07 -8.75 -1.37
CA VAL A 64 24.72 -7.66 -2.29
C VAL A 64 23.26 -7.76 -2.69
N SER A 65 22.59 -6.65 -3.01
CA SER A 65 21.21 -6.70 -3.50
C SER A 65 21.14 -7.35 -4.88
N PRO A 66 20.12 -8.18 -5.18
CA PRO A 66 19.94 -8.72 -6.51
C PRO A 66 19.52 -7.62 -7.50
N PRO A 67 19.83 -7.79 -8.81
CA PRO A 67 19.28 -6.94 -9.85
C PRO A 67 17.77 -7.22 -9.98
N LEU A 68 16.97 -6.16 -10.00
CA LEU A 68 15.51 -6.25 -10.14
C LEU A 68 15.05 -5.36 -11.28
N GLN A 69 14.09 -5.83 -12.07
CA GLN A 69 13.48 -5.08 -13.16
C GLN A 69 11.98 -5.27 -13.14
N TRP A 70 11.24 -4.21 -13.45
CA TRP A 70 9.80 -4.25 -13.57
C TRP A 70 9.30 -3.62 -14.87
N ASP A 71 8.15 -4.09 -15.34
CA ASP A 71 7.50 -3.61 -16.56
C ASP A 71 5.98 -3.69 -16.43
N GLY A 72 5.26 -3.07 -17.36
CA GLY A 72 3.78 -3.07 -17.37
C GLY A 72 3.13 -2.23 -16.28
N TYR A 73 3.89 -1.36 -15.60
CA TYR A 73 3.36 -0.47 -14.56
C TYR A 73 2.46 0.62 -15.15
N PRO A 74 1.50 1.16 -14.36
CA PRO A 74 0.56 2.17 -14.84
C PRO A 74 1.27 3.39 -15.47
N PRO A 75 0.75 3.91 -16.60
CA PRO A 75 1.17 5.21 -17.11
C PRO A 75 1.06 6.28 -16.02
N ASP A 76 1.91 7.29 -16.10
CA ASP A 76 1.97 8.40 -15.13
C ASP A 76 2.40 8.03 -13.70
N THR A 77 2.88 6.81 -13.45
CA THR A 77 3.49 6.42 -12.17
C THR A 77 4.54 7.46 -11.76
N LYS A 78 4.41 8.00 -10.54
CA LYS A 78 5.27 9.08 -10.04
C LYS A 78 6.50 8.54 -9.32
N SER A 79 6.33 7.44 -8.60
CA SER A 79 7.41 6.80 -7.88
C SER A 79 7.09 5.34 -7.55
N PHE A 80 8.13 4.56 -7.30
CA PHE A 80 8.04 3.21 -6.77
C PHE A 80 8.61 3.13 -5.34
N VAL A 81 8.16 2.09 -4.64
CA VAL A 81 8.75 1.57 -3.41
C VAL A 81 8.91 0.06 -3.59
N LEU A 82 10.02 -0.46 -3.09
CA LEU A 82 10.27 -1.89 -2.97
C LEU A 82 10.45 -2.20 -1.48
N ILE A 83 9.70 -3.20 -1.04
CA ILE A 83 9.80 -3.81 0.29
C ILE A 83 10.10 -5.28 0.04
N MET A 84 11.19 -5.79 0.63
CA MET A 84 11.52 -7.20 0.62
C MET A 84 11.36 -7.75 2.03
N GLU A 85 10.37 -8.62 2.20
CA GLU A 85 9.99 -9.20 3.49
C GLU A 85 10.09 -10.73 3.43
N ASP A 86 10.64 -11.32 4.49
CA ASP A 86 10.53 -12.74 4.80
C ASP A 86 9.37 -12.94 5.78
N LEU A 87 8.31 -13.60 5.33
CA LEU A 87 7.13 -13.90 6.14
C LEU A 87 7.28 -15.19 6.96
N ASP A 88 8.29 -16.00 6.64
CA ASP A 88 8.59 -17.29 7.26
C ASP A 88 9.62 -17.18 8.41
N ALA A 89 10.15 -15.97 8.65
CA ALA A 89 11.12 -15.73 9.70
C ALA A 89 10.57 -16.09 11.11
N PRO A 90 11.37 -16.73 11.99
CA PRO A 90 10.88 -17.29 13.26
C PRO A 90 10.27 -16.26 14.23
N ALA A 91 10.67 -15.00 14.14
CA ALA A 91 10.24 -13.92 15.02
C ALA A 91 9.10 -13.07 14.42
N GLY A 92 8.47 -13.53 13.33
CA GLY A 92 7.50 -12.78 12.54
C GLY A 92 8.15 -12.19 11.28
N ILE A 93 7.43 -11.28 10.62
CA ILE A 93 7.87 -10.65 9.36
C ILE A 93 9.24 -10.00 9.55
N PHE A 94 10.18 -10.31 8.65
CA PHE A 94 11.52 -9.75 8.66
C PHE A 94 11.77 -8.94 7.37
N THR A 95 11.97 -7.64 7.51
CA THR A 95 12.27 -6.74 6.38
C THR A 95 13.75 -6.81 6.04
N HIS A 96 14.07 -7.36 4.88
CA HIS A 96 15.43 -7.45 4.32
C HIS A 96 15.85 -6.17 3.61
N TRP A 97 14.92 -5.47 2.95
CA TRP A 97 15.22 -4.26 2.21
C TRP A 97 14.02 -3.33 2.09
N LEU A 98 14.24 -2.04 2.36
CA LEU A 98 13.29 -0.97 2.11
C LEU A 98 13.97 0.10 1.25
N ILE A 99 13.50 0.27 0.01
CA ILE A 99 14.01 1.29 -0.91
C ILE A 99 12.84 2.00 -1.59
N TYR A 100 12.83 3.33 -1.54
CA TYR A 100 11.67 4.16 -1.85
C TYR A 100 12.07 5.48 -2.51
N ASN A 101 11.08 6.27 -2.92
CA ASN A 101 11.27 7.46 -3.76
C ASN A 101 12.03 7.13 -5.05
N ILE A 102 11.82 5.93 -5.59
CA ILE A 102 12.35 5.54 -6.90
C ILE A 102 11.57 6.32 -7.96
N PRO A 103 12.18 7.18 -8.78
CA PRO A 103 11.44 7.96 -9.78
C PRO A 103 10.65 7.06 -10.74
N GLY A 104 9.44 7.47 -11.13
CA GLY A 104 8.55 6.65 -11.96
C GLY A 104 9.05 6.32 -13.38
N ASN A 105 10.15 6.95 -13.81
CA ASN A 105 10.85 6.65 -15.06
C ASN A 105 12.03 5.66 -14.87
N ILE A 106 12.27 5.17 -13.67
CA ILE A 106 13.22 4.10 -13.37
C ILE A 106 12.44 2.79 -13.30
N ASP A 107 12.89 1.82 -14.09
CA ASP A 107 12.26 0.50 -14.27
C ASP A 107 13.11 -0.66 -13.73
N ARG A 108 14.24 -0.34 -13.09
CA ARG A 108 15.16 -1.33 -12.53
C ARG A 108 16.02 -0.80 -11.40
N LEU A 109 16.48 -1.73 -10.57
CA LEU A 109 17.58 -1.56 -9.63
C LEU A 109 18.72 -2.48 -10.08
N GLU A 110 19.91 -1.88 -10.21
CA GLU A 110 21.11 -2.65 -10.53
C GLU A 110 21.52 -3.53 -9.33
N GLU A 111 22.31 -4.54 -9.61
CA GLU A 111 22.91 -5.37 -8.55
C GLU A 111 23.77 -4.52 -7.61
N GLY A 112 23.73 -4.85 -6.31
CA GLY A 112 24.63 -4.26 -5.33
C GLY A 112 24.40 -2.76 -5.13
N VAL A 113 23.14 -2.34 -5.04
CA VAL A 113 22.80 -0.96 -4.66
C VAL A 113 23.53 -0.61 -3.37
N VAL A 114 24.30 0.48 -3.41
CA VAL A 114 25.15 0.90 -2.30
C VAL A 114 24.28 1.18 -1.07
N LYS A 115 24.66 0.62 0.09
CA LYS A 115 23.94 0.70 1.38
C LYS A 115 24.08 2.08 2.06
N ILE A 116 23.52 3.12 1.44
CA ILE A 116 23.47 4.50 1.98
C ILE A 116 22.03 5.04 1.96
N GLU A 117 21.71 5.93 2.91
CA GLU A 117 20.32 6.42 3.11
C GLU A 117 19.76 7.14 1.89
N LYS A 118 20.59 7.88 1.17
CA LYS A 118 20.20 8.66 0.00
C LYS A 118 21.21 8.47 -1.12
N LEU A 119 20.76 7.88 -2.22
CA LEU A 119 21.55 7.74 -3.43
C LEU A 119 21.66 9.09 -4.18
N PRO A 120 22.68 9.29 -5.03
CA PRO A 120 22.87 10.54 -5.77
C PRO A 120 21.68 10.96 -6.64
N ASN A 121 20.87 10.00 -7.09
CA ASN A 121 19.67 10.22 -7.89
C ASN A 121 18.40 10.52 -7.04
N GLY A 122 18.55 10.66 -5.72
CA GLY A 122 17.45 11.00 -4.81
C GLY A 122 16.64 9.80 -4.30
N ILE A 123 16.93 8.59 -4.79
CA ILE A 123 16.36 7.35 -4.23
C ILE A 123 16.80 7.22 -2.78
N MET A 124 15.88 6.79 -1.91
CA MET A 124 16.11 6.65 -0.49
C MET A 124 16.05 5.19 -0.05
N GLN A 125 16.85 4.84 0.95
CA GLN A 125 16.83 3.54 1.60
C GLN A 125 16.49 3.70 3.07
N GLY A 126 15.65 2.79 3.58
CA GLY A 126 15.27 2.74 4.98
C GLY A 126 16.18 1.86 5.81
N ILE A 127 15.95 1.89 7.12
CA ILE A 127 16.54 0.95 8.08
C ILE A 127 15.73 -0.34 8.05
N ASN A 128 16.40 -1.46 7.83
CA ASN A 128 15.82 -2.80 7.79
C ASN A 128 15.83 -3.48 9.18
N ASP A 129 15.40 -4.75 9.27
CA ASP A 129 15.34 -5.43 10.57
C ASP A 129 16.70 -5.85 11.15
N PHE A 130 17.75 -5.89 10.32
CA PHE A 130 19.15 -5.96 10.78
C PHE A 130 19.64 -4.67 11.46
N LYS A 131 18.82 -3.60 11.47
CA LYS A 131 19.18 -2.25 11.95
C LYS A 131 20.24 -1.58 11.09
N GLU A 132 20.28 -1.95 9.81
CA GLU A 132 21.18 -1.41 8.79
C GLU A 132 20.39 -0.70 7.71
N VAL A 133 21.05 0.20 6.97
CA VAL A 133 20.46 0.85 5.80
C VAL A 133 20.65 -0.01 4.57
N GLY A 134 19.59 -0.16 3.77
CA GLY A 134 19.66 -0.87 2.50
C GLY A 134 19.42 -2.38 2.63
N TYR A 135 19.95 -3.14 1.69
CA TYR A 135 19.74 -4.58 1.58
C TYR A 135 20.51 -5.35 2.67
N GLY A 136 19.87 -6.29 3.33
CA GLY A 136 20.54 -7.40 4.03
C GLY A 136 19.91 -8.71 3.54
N GLY A 137 20.73 -9.66 3.13
CA GLY A 137 20.30 -10.88 2.47
C GLY A 137 19.67 -11.90 3.42
N PRO A 138 18.97 -12.92 2.86
CA PRO A 138 18.45 -14.04 3.63
C PRO A 138 19.54 -14.70 4.46
N CYS A 139 19.21 -14.98 5.73
CA CYS A 139 20.09 -15.66 6.67
C CYS A 139 19.29 -16.59 7.61
N PRO A 140 18.63 -17.62 7.05
CA PRO A 140 17.77 -18.49 7.83
C PRO A 140 18.58 -19.27 8.88
N PRO A 141 18.00 -19.62 10.05
CA PRO A 141 18.63 -20.51 11.01
C PRO A 141 18.97 -21.88 10.39
N PRO A 142 20.06 -22.53 10.85
CA PRO A 142 20.44 -23.88 10.41
C PRO A 142 19.51 -24.99 10.93
#